data_AF-A0A954WNV6-F1
#
_entry.id   AF-A0A954WNV6-F1
#
_cell.length_a   1.000
_cell.length_b   1.000
_cell.length_c   1.000
_cell.angle_alpha   90.00
_cell.angle_beta   90.00
_cell.angle_gamma   90.00
#
_symmetry.space_group_name_H-M   'P 1'
#
loop_
_entity.id
_entity.type
_entity.pdbx_description
1 polymer ?
#
loop_
_entity_poly.entity_id
_entity_poly.type
_entity_poly.pdbx_seq_one_letter_code
_entity_poly.pdbx_strand_id
1 'polypeptide(L)'
;MSSIRPQIVRDLVRRVLTDHLHRVPDLSESFLIRNGHYCGYRFSYEQISAIWFAEEAEVKFYDESGAIIQVVDLSEGESLKQAA
;
A
#
# COMPACT_ATOMS: atom_id res chain seq x y z
N MET A 1 4.79 -8.26 -18.63
CA MET A 1 4.23 -7.64 -17.41
C MET A 1 5.17 -6.52 -17.00
N SER A 2 4.74 -5.27 -17.10
CA SER A 2 5.57 -4.14 -16.66
C SER A 2 5.76 -4.24 -15.15
N SER A 3 7.00 -4.35 -14.70
CA SER A 3 7.30 -4.43 -13.27
C SER A 3 7.02 -3.06 -12.63
N ILE A 4 6.05 -3.00 -11.71
CA ILE A 4 5.76 -1.79 -10.96
C ILE A 4 6.99 -1.47 -10.11
N ARG A 5 7.55 -0.27 -10.32
CA ARG A 5 8.73 0.16 -9.56
C ARG A 5 8.31 0.44 -8.12
N PRO A 6 9.04 -0.07 -7.10
CA PRO A 6 8.73 0.18 -5.69
C PRO A 6 8.57 1.67 -5.35
N GLN A 7 9.30 2.56 -6.05
CA GLN A 7 9.18 4.00 -5.84
C GLN A 7 7.78 4.55 -6.12
N ILE A 8 7.10 4.05 -7.17
CA ILE A 8 5.74 4.49 -7.50
C ILE A 8 4.78 4.15 -6.35
N VAL A 9 4.97 2.98 -5.75
CA VAL A 9 4.16 2.50 -4.63
C VAL A 9 4.42 3.32 -3.37
N ARG A 10 5.68 3.66 -3.09
CA ARG A 10 6.03 4.55 -1.96
C ARG A 10 5.35 5.91 -2.09
N ASP A 11 5.42 6.49 -3.28
CA ASP A 11 4.85 7.81 -3.56
C ASP A 11 3.32 7.77 -3.43
N LEU A 12 2.68 6.71 -3.95
CA LEU A 12 1.25 6.47 -3.79
C LEU A 12 0.83 6.33 -2.32
N VAL A 13 1.51 5.47 -1.55
CA VAL A 13 1.19 5.24 -0.13
C VAL A 13 1.35 6.52 0.66
N ARG A 14 2.43 7.28 0.45
CA ARG A 14 2.64 8.57 1.09
C ARG A 14 1.53 9.56 0.75
N ARG A 15 1.12 9.64 -0.52
CA ARG A 15 0.03 10.51 -0.97
C ARG A 15 -1.30 10.15 -0.30
N VAL A 16 -1.74 8.89 -0.40
CA VAL A 16 -3.03 8.44 0.15
C VAL A 16 -3.10 8.68 1.66
N LEU A 17 -2.03 8.34 2.39
CA LEU A 17 -1.99 8.56 3.83
C LEU A 17 -1.91 10.04 4.20
N THR A 18 -1.23 10.87 3.40
CA THR A 18 -1.22 12.33 3.61
C THR A 18 -2.60 12.93 3.41
N ASP A 19 -3.33 12.49 2.39
CA ASP A 19 -4.69 12.94 2.10
C ASP A 19 -5.66 12.53 3.23
N HIS A 20 -5.48 11.34 3.80
CA HIS A 20 -6.31 10.82 4.89
C HIS A 20 -5.99 11.45 6.26
N LEU A 21 -4.70 11.66 6.56
CA LEU A 21 -4.24 12.14 7.87
C LEU A 21 -4.09 13.67 7.94
N HIS A 22 -4.18 14.34 6.79
CA HIS A 22 -3.86 15.77 6.64
C HIS A 22 -2.45 16.17 7.13
N ARG A 23 -1.51 15.22 7.13
CA ARG A 23 -0.08 15.41 7.48
C ARG A 23 0.80 14.38 6.79
N VAL A 24 2.07 14.69 6.61
CA VAL A 24 3.03 13.76 6.00
C VAL A 24 3.42 12.66 7.01
N PRO A 25 3.14 11.37 6.74
CA PRO A 25 3.50 10.30 7.65
C PRO A 25 5.00 9.97 7.58
N ASP A 26 5.56 9.58 8.73
CA ASP A 26 6.89 8.97 8.82
C ASP A 26 6.74 7.45 8.69
N LEU A 27 6.82 6.95 7.46
CA LEU A 27 6.51 5.56 7.13
C LEU A 27 7.67 4.63 7.48
N SER A 28 7.37 3.58 8.26
CA SER A 28 8.25 2.42 8.39
C SER A 28 8.00 1.46 7.22
N GLU A 29 9.05 1.08 6.50
CA GLU A 29 8.98 0.19 5.34
C GLU A 29 9.66 -1.16 5.64
N SER A 30 9.01 -2.25 5.25
CA SER A 30 9.54 -3.61 5.38
C SER A 30 9.20 -4.46 4.17
N PHE A 31 10.05 -5.44 3.87
CA PHE A 31 9.78 -6.43 2.82
C PHE A 31 8.76 -7.45 3.31
N LEU A 32 7.75 -7.74 2.49
CA LEU A 32 6.82 -8.83 2.73
C LEU A 32 7.35 -10.09 2.04
N ILE A 33 7.82 -11.04 2.83
CA ILE A 33 8.24 -12.37 2.38
C ILE A 33 7.25 -13.40 2.91
N ARG A 34 6.73 -14.26 2.03
CA ARG A 34 5.87 -15.39 2.40
C ARG A 34 6.40 -16.67 1.77
N ASN A 35 6.62 -17.70 2.59
CA ASN A 35 7.17 -18.99 2.14
C ASN A 35 8.49 -18.86 1.34
N GLY A 36 9.34 -17.87 1.66
CA GLY A 36 10.58 -17.61 0.94
C GLY A 36 10.44 -16.83 -0.37
N HIS A 37 9.21 -16.42 -0.73
CA HIS A 37 8.93 -15.62 -1.92
C HIS A 37 8.70 -14.15 -1.56
N TYR A 38 9.23 -13.25 -2.38
CA TYR A 38 8.95 -11.83 -2.29
C TYR A 38 7.53 -11.53 -2.76
N CYS A 39 6.70 -11.00 -1.87
CA CYS A 39 5.31 -10.66 -2.15
C CYS A 39 5.09 -9.15 -2.34
N GLY A 40 6.01 -8.31 -1.86
CA GLY A 40 5.90 -6.86 -1.97
C GLY A 40 6.43 -6.13 -0.75
N TYR A 41 5.78 -5.02 -0.39
CA TYR A 41 6.20 -4.16 0.73
C TYR A 41 5.06 -3.91 1.69
N ARG A 42 5.39 -3.84 2.99
CA ARG A 42 4.51 -3.33 4.03
C ARG A 42 5.02 -1.97 4.49
N PHE A 43 4.12 -1.01 4.48
CA PHE A 43 4.28 0.33 5.03
C PHE A 43 3.45 0.43 6.31
N SER A 44 4.02 0.99 7.36
CA SER A 44 3.34 1.14 8.66
C SER A 44 3.49 2.57 9.16
N TYR A 45 2.40 3.12 9.69
CA TYR A 45 2.38 4.42 10.34
C TYR A 45 1.36 4.42 11.48
N GLU A 46 1.81 4.64 12.70
CA GLU A 46 0.97 4.55 13.91
C GLU A 46 0.15 3.24 13.91
N GLN A 47 -1.17 3.34 13.83
CA GLN A 47 -2.08 2.19 13.81
C GLN A 47 -2.56 1.80 12.40
N ILE A 48 -2.11 2.51 11.36
CA ILE A 48 -2.50 2.27 9.97
C ILE A 48 -1.36 1.51 9.28
N SER A 49 -1.72 0.61 8.37
CA SER A 49 -0.73 -0.01 7.50
C SER A 49 -1.19 -0.08 6.04
N ALA A 50 -0.25 -0.09 5.12
CA ALA A 50 -0.49 -0.34 3.71
C ALA A 50 0.38 -1.50 3.25
N ILE A 51 -0.18 -2.43 2.50
CA ILE A 51 0.55 -3.58 1.95
C ILE A 51 0.40 -3.53 0.44
N TRP A 52 1.54 -3.46 -0.25
CA TRP A 52 1.60 -3.68 -1.68
C TRP A 52 1.83 -5.15 -1.97
N PHE A 53 0.93 -5.74 -2.76
CA PHE A 53 1.02 -7.08 -3.29
C PHE A 53 1.49 -6.99 -4.74
N ALA A 54 2.77 -7.31 -4.97
CA ALA A 54 3.44 -7.12 -6.25
C ALA A 54 2.85 -8.00 -7.37
N GLU A 55 2.44 -9.23 -7.04
CA GLU A 55 1.83 -10.16 -8.00
C GLU A 55 0.40 -9.76 -8.40
N GLU A 56 -0.35 -9.20 -7.45
CA GLU A 56 -1.74 -8.75 -7.67
C GLU A 56 -1.82 -7.35 -8.27
N ALA A 57 -0.71 -6.60 -8.29
CA ALA A 57 -0.68 -5.19 -8.67
C ALA A 57 -1.63 -4.32 -7.81
N GLU A 58 -1.73 -4.60 -6.51
CA GLU A 58 -2.66 -3.91 -5.60
C GLU A 58 -1.96 -3.36 -4.36
N VAL A 59 -2.40 -2.19 -3.88
CA VAL A 59 -2.06 -1.67 -2.55
C VAL A 59 -3.31 -1.67 -1.67
N LYS A 60 -3.26 -2.39 -0.56
CA LYS A 60 -4.36 -2.48 0.41
C LYS A 60 -3.99 -1.69 1.66
N PHE A 61 -4.87 -0.79 2.08
CA PHE A 61 -4.74 -0.01 3.30
C PHE A 61 -5.61 -0.63 4.39
N TYR A 62 -5.07 -0.69 5.59
CA TYR A 62 -5.66 -1.32 6.75
C TYR A 62 -5.71 -0.35 7.93
N ASP A 63 -6.81 -0.34 8.65
CA ASP A 63 -6.93 0.37 9.93
C ASP A 63 -6.29 -0.42 11.10
N GLU A 64 -6.47 0.12 12.31
CA GLU A 64 -5.97 -0.45 13.56
C GLU A 64 -6.55 -1.81 13.93
N SER A 65 -7.74 -2.12 13.41
CA SER A 65 -8.39 -3.43 13.58
C SER A 65 -7.88 -4.47 12.57
N GLY A 66 -7.11 -4.03 11.56
CA GLY A 66 -6.71 -4.84 10.43
C GLY A 66 -7.79 -4.97 9.36
N ALA A 67 -8.84 -4.15 9.40
CA ALA A 67 -9.86 -4.10 8.37
C ALA A 67 -9.36 -3.29 7.16
N ILE A 68 -9.74 -3.69 5.95
CA ILE A 68 -9.37 -2.96 4.74
C ILE A 68 -10.21 -1.70 4.64
N ILE A 69 -9.54 -0.55 4.58
CA ILE A 69 -10.18 0.76 4.38
C ILE A 69 -10.15 1.19 2.91
N GLN A 70 -9.16 0.75 2.14
CA GLN A 70 -9.00 1.14 0.74
C GLN A 70 -8.17 0.14 -0.04
N VAL A 71 -8.51 -0.06 -1.32
CA VAL A 71 -7.70 -0.84 -2.26
C VAL A 71 -7.38 0.03 -3.48
N VAL A 72 -6.11 0.08 -3.86
CA VAL A 72 -5.67 0.77 -5.07
C VAL A 72 -5.13 -0.25 -6.05
N ASP A 73 -5.81 -0.33 -7.19
CA ASP A 73 -5.42 -1.17 -8.32
C ASP A 73 -4.39 -0.41 -9.17
N LEU A 74 -3.26 -1.07 -9.46
CA LEU A 74 -2.14 -0.54 -10.24
C LEU A 74 -2.03 -1.18 -11.63
N SER A 75 -2.95 -2.09 -11.98
CA SER A 75 -2.96 -2.83 -13.25
C SER A 75 -3.40 -1.95 -14.44
N GLU A 76 -4.35 -1.05 -14.20
CA GLU A 76 -4.79 -0.03 -15.16
C GLU A 76 -4.91 1.33 -14.44
N GLY A 77 -3.86 2.15 -14.55
CA GLY A 77 -3.83 3.57 -14.15
C GLY A 77 -4.65 3.99 -12.93
N GLU A 78 -4.03 3.97 -11.74
CA GLU A 78 -4.49 4.58 -10.46
C GLU A 78 -6.02 4.66 -10.24
N SER A 79 -6.75 3.58 -10.50
CA SER A 79 -8.18 3.55 -10.18
C SER A 79 -8.37 3.30 -8.68
N LEU A 80 -8.64 4.39 -7.96
CA LEU A 80 -8.97 4.38 -6.53
C LEU A 80 -10.34 3.71 -6.34
N LYS A 81 -10.37 2.47 -5.84
CA LYS A 81 -11.60 1.81 -5.40
C LYS A 81 -11.67 1.87 -3.88
N GLN A 82 -12.64 2.61 -3.34
CA GLN A 82 -12.91 2.62 -1.91
C GLN A 82 -13.63 1.31 -1.53
N ALA A 83 -13.19 0.67 -0.45
CA ALA A 83 -13.94 -0.42 0.15
C ALA A 83 -15.15 0.16 0.90
N ALA A 84 -16.32 -0.40 0.67
CA ALA A 84 -17.61 0.06 1.19
C ALA A 84 -17.81 -0.28 2.67
#